data_AF-A0A183DPI9-F1
#
_entry.id   AF-A0A183DPI9-F1
#
_cell.length_a   1.000
_cell.length_b   1.000
_cell.length_c   1.000
_cell.angle_alpha   90.00
_cell.angle_beta   90.00
_cell.angle_gamma   90.00
#
_symmetry.space_group_name_H-M   'P 1'
#
loop_
_entity.id
_entity.type
_entity.pdbx_description
1 polymer ?
#
loop_
_entity_poly.entity_id
_entity_poly.type
_entity_poly.pdbx_seq_one_letter_code
_entity_poly.pdbx_strand_id
1 'polypeptide(L)'
;IEAVIAGGGNVLVHCVAGVSRSATICLAFLTKFRCSSLRQAYQLMASKRPLVRPNIGFWRQLIAFEQEVKQNVASVHLVRDKLHPDLLIPDVYEENAAEVATLINYKPDGSKEEGLCSDERRGRRNSGGKLKFQPVLDPVLECVEAAA
;
A
#
# COMPACT_ATOMS: atom_id res chain seq x y z
N ILE A 1 -0.27 -5.99 14.47
CA ILE A 1 1.04 -5.76 13.82
C ILE A 1 2.07 -5.28 14.86
N GLU A 2 1.86 -4.12 15.49
CA GLU A 2 2.85 -3.53 16.43
C GLU A 2 3.26 -4.47 17.57
N ALA A 3 2.31 -5.12 18.25
CA ALA A 3 2.60 -6.04 19.35
C ALA A 3 3.54 -7.20 18.95
N VAL A 4 3.34 -7.77 17.75
CA VAL A 4 4.20 -8.87 17.25
C VAL A 4 5.60 -8.37 16.96
N ILE A 5 5.74 -7.17 16.38
CA ILE A 5 7.04 -6.56 16.09
C ILE A 5 7.78 -6.21 17.41
N ALA A 6 7.07 -5.63 18.39
CA ALA A 6 7.63 -5.30 19.71
C ALA A 6 8.13 -6.56 20.47
N GLY A 7 7.48 -7.71 20.26
CA GLY A 7 7.91 -9.01 20.78
C GLY A 7 9.06 -9.67 19.99
N GLY A 8 9.66 -8.98 19.01
CA GLY A 8 10.75 -9.52 18.19
C GLY A 8 10.30 -10.45 17.06
N GLY A 9 8.99 -10.55 16.81
CA GLY A 9 8.41 -11.35 15.73
C GLY A 9 8.40 -10.63 14.38
N ASN A 10 8.05 -11.38 13.32
CA ASN A 10 7.88 -10.88 11.96
C ASN A 10 6.43 -11.04 11.49
N VAL A 11 5.91 -10.05 10.78
CA VAL A 11 4.55 -10.07 10.23
C VAL A 11 4.59 -9.96 8.71
N LEU A 12 3.91 -10.87 8.01
CA LEU A 12 3.66 -10.77 6.58
C LEU A 12 2.20 -10.33 6.35
N VAL A 13 2.02 -9.13 5.79
CA VAL A 13 0.71 -8.65 5.32
C VAL A 13 0.65 -8.86 3.80
N HIS A 14 -0.30 -9.67 3.33
CA HIS A 14 -0.45 -9.94 1.90
C HIS A 14 -1.91 -9.85 1.45
N CYS A 15 -2.10 -9.68 0.15
CA CYS A 15 -3.37 -9.88 -0.54
C CYS A 15 -3.09 -10.67 -1.82
N VAL A 16 -3.98 -10.63 -2.82
CA VAL A 16 -3.78 -11.36 -4.08
C VAL A 16 -2.61 -10.79 -4.88
N ALA A 17 -2.67 -9.51 -5.27
CA ALA A 17 -1.63 -8.90 -6.12
C ALA A 17 -0.58 -8.10 -5.33
N GLY A 18 -0.80 -7.88 -4.02
CA GLY A 18 0.04 -6.99 -3.22
C GLY A 18 -0.01 -5.53 -3.67
N VAL A 19 -1.05 -5.10 -4.38
CA VAL A 19 -1.16 -3.75 -4.98
C VAL A 19 -2.01 -2.82 -4.11
N SER A 20 -3.18 -3.27 -3.68
CA SER A 20 -4.18 -2.42 -3.04
C SER A 20 -4.45 -2.80 -1.57
N ARG A 21 -5.22 -3.87 -1.29
CA ARG A 21 -5.66 -4.23 0.07
C ARG A 21 -4.53 -4.32 1.10
N SER A 22 -3.52 -5.14 0.84
CA SER A 22 -2.39 -5.30 1.78
C SER A 22 -1.56 -4.02 1.91
N ALA A 23 -1.43 -3.25 0.83
CA ALA A 23 -0.72 -1.99 0.85
C ALA A 23 -1.44 -0.96 1.73
N THR A 24 -2.78 -0.89 1.66
CA THR A 24 -3.60 -0.03 2.53
C THR A 24 -3.35 -0.31 4.00
N ILE A 25 -3.37 -1.58 4.42
CA ILE A 25 -3.10 -1.94 5.82
C ILE A 25 -1.68 -1.55 6.23
N CYS A 26 -0.69 -1.80 5.37
CA CYS A 26 0.68 -1.40 5.64
C CYS A 26 0.85 0.14 5.70
N LEU A 27 0.14 0.90 4.88
CA LEU A 27 0.17 2.36 4.88
C LEU A 27 -0.42 2.90 6.18
N ALA A 28 -1.59 2.41 6.59
CA ALA A 28 -2.20 2.77 7.88
C ALA A 28 -1.26 2.46 9.05
N PHE A 29 -0.62 1.28 9.05
CA PHE A 29 0.37 0.92 10.06
C PHE A 29 1.57 1.88 10.09
N LEU A 30 2.18 2.15 8.93
CA LEU A 30 3.32 3.06 8.84
C LEU A 30 2.94 4.47 9.29
N THR A 31 1.80 4.99 8.83
CA THR A 31 1.27 6.29 9.26
C THR A 31 1.11 6.34 10.76
N LYS A 32 0.50 5.33 11.40
CA LYS A 32 0.28 5.36 12.86
C LYS A 32 1.57 5.25 13.67
N PHE A 33 2.48 4.33 13.31
CA PHE A 33 3.56 3.91 14.23
C PHE A 33 4.99 4.29 13.81
N ARG A 34 5.23 4.65 12.54
CA ARG A 34 6.60 4.75 12.00
C ARG A 34 6.90 6.05 11.26
N CYS A 35 5.90 6.65 10.61
CA CYS A 35 6.05 7.87 9.83
C CYS A 35 5.31 9.03 10.49
N SER A 36 5.75 10.26 10.21
CA SER A 36 5.08 11.48 10.66
C SER A 36 3.81 11.77 9.86
N SER A 37 3.72 11.28 8.61
CA SER A 37 2.59 11.51 7.71
C SER A 37 2.31 10.34 6.75
N LEU A 38 1.12 10.33 6.16
CA LEU A 38 0.69 9.39 5.12
C LEU A 38 1.51 9.54 3.84
N ARG A 39 1.87 10.78 3.45
CA ARG A 39 2.78 11.02 2.32
C ARG A 39 4.12 10.33 2.55
N GLN A 40 4.72 10.50 3.73
CA GLN A 40 5.99 9.86 4.06
C GLN A 40 5.86 8.33 4.08
N ALA A 41 4.75 7.80 4.63
CA ALA A 41 4.47 6.37 4.62
C ALA A 41 4.36 5.81 3.19
N TYR A 42 3.69 6.54 2.29
CA TYR A 42 3.59 6.16 0.88
C TYR A 42 4.95 6.20 0.18
N GLN A 43 5.72 7.27 0.32
CA GLN A 43 7.06 7.40 -0.29
C GLN A 43 7.98 6.27 0.18
N LEU A 44 7.99 5.96 1.48
CA LEU A 44 8.74 4.84 2.04
C LEU A 44 8.31 3.52 1.39
N MET A 45 7.01 3.25 1.30
CA MET A 45 6.51 2.00 0.75
C MET A 45 6.77 1.89 -0.76
N ALA A 46 6.53 2.95 -1.53
CA ALA A 46 6.75 3.00 -2.97
C ALA A 46 8.23 2.76 -3.32
N SER A 47 9.16 3.27 -2.51
CA SER A 47 10.61 3.00 -2.66
C SER A 47 10.98 1.51 -2.56
N LYS A 48 10.17 0.70 -1.87
CA LYS A 48 10.38 -0.75 -1.69
C LYS A 48 9.49 -1.59 -2.62
N ARG A 49 8.32 -1.06 -2.98
CA ARG A 49 7.35 -1.72 -3.84
C ARG A 49 6.66 -0.67 -4.74
N PRO A 50 7.24 -0.38 -5.92
CA PRO A 50 6.71 0.65 -6.84
C PRO A 50 5.29 0.38 -7.35
N LEU A 51 4.85 -0.88 -7.36
CA LEU A 51 3.50 -1.29 -7.80
C LEU A 51 2.39 -1.03 -6.75
N VAL A 52 2.70 -0.40 -5.61
CA VAL A 52 1.69 -0.07 -4.61
C VAL A 52 0.72 0.97 -5.16
N ARG A 53 -0.55 0.59 -5.28
CA ARG A 53 -1.61 1.44 -5.81
C ARG A 53 -2.95 1.12 -5.14
N PRO A 54 -3.21 1.61 -3.92
CA PRO A 54 -4.53 1.51 -3.31
C PRO A 54 -5.61 2.11 -4.23
N ASN A 55 -6.82 1.54 -4.19
CA ASN A 55 -7.95 2.16 -4.89
C ASN A 55 -8.34 3.49 -4.23
N ILE A 56 -9.11 4.31 -4.94
CA ILE A 56 -9.49 5.65 -4.47
C ILE A 56 -10.31 5.63 -3.16
N GLY A 57 -11.12 4.59 -2.94
CA GLY A 57 -11.87 4.41 -1.70
C GLY A 57 -10.95 4.20 -0.49
N PHE A 58 -9.91 3.37 -0.65
CA PHE A 58 -8.90 3.20 0.38
C PHE A 58 -8.07 4.45 0.61
N TRP A 59 -7.79 5.25 -0.42
CA TRP A 59 -7.13 6.54 -0.22
C TRP A 59 -7.97 7.50 0.61
N ARG A 60 -9.28 7.58 0.35
CA ARG A 60 -10.20 8.38 1.19
C ARG A 60 -10.14 7.94 2.65
N GLN A 61 -10.16 6.62 2.89
CA GLN A 61 -10.05 6.07 4.25
C GLN A 61 -8.69 6.34 4.89
N LEU A 62 -7.59 6.21 4.15
CA LEU A 62 -6.24 6.50 4.65
C LEU A 62 -6.04 7.98 4.99
N ILE A 63 -6.59 8.88 4.18
CA ILE A 63 -6.55 10.33 4.41
C ILE A 63 -7.32 10.68 5.69
N ALA A 64 -8.54 10.16 5.85
CA ALA A 64 -9.32 10.35 7.08
C ALA A 64 -8.61 9.76 8.30
N PHE A 65 -8.05 8.56 8.17
CA PHE A 65 -7.29 7.89 9.22
C PHE A 65 -6.05 8.68 9.65
N GLU A 66 -5.31 9.29 8.71
CA GLU A 66 -4.17 10.16 9.04
C GLU A 66 -4.61 11.32 9.93
N GLN A 67 -5.68 12.02 9.55
CA GLN A 67 -6.21 13.15 10.31
C GLN A 67 -6.58 12.74 11.74
N GLU A 68 -7.22 11.57 11.87
CA GLU A 68 -7.61 11.00 13.17
C GLU A 68 -6.38 10.67 14.04
N VAL A 69 -5.39 9.94 13.51
CA VAL A 69 -4.27 9.45 14.34
C VAL A 69 -3.15 10.46 14.53
N LYS A 70 -3.04 11.46 13.66
CA LYS A 70 -2.01 12.52 13.77
C LYS A 70 -2.54 13.81 14.36
N GLN A 71 -3.87 13.98 14.45
CA GLN A 71 -4.49 15.23 14.90
C GLN A 71 -3.95 16.44 14.12
N ASN A 72 -3.77 16.26 12.81
CA ASN A 72 -3.17 17.23 11.91
C ASN A 72 -3.88 17.21 10.54
N VAL A 73 -3.59 18.19 9.70
CA VAL A 73 -4.09 18.26 8.32
C VAL A 73 -3.58 17.07 7.53
N ALA A 74 -4.40 16.58 6.60
CA ALA A 74 -4.01 15.50 5.71
C ALA A 74 -2.80 15.91 4.87
N SER A 75 -1.83 15.01 4.74
CA SER A 75 -0.64 15.23 3.93
C SER A 75 -0.81 14.84 2.46
N VAL A 76 -1.88 14.13 2.14
CA VAL A 76 -2.23 13.65 0.80
C VAL A 76 -3.64 14.13 0.44
N HIS A 77 -3.78 14.68 -0.76
CA HIS A 77 -5.05 15.19 -1.27
C HIS A 77 -5.48 14.43 -2.52
N LEU A 78 -6.80 14.37 -2.76
CA LEU A 78 -7.34 13.85 -4.01
C LEU A 78 -7.47 15.01 -5.01
N VAL A 79 -6.76 14.90 -6.13
CA VAL A 79 -6.70 15.87 -7.22
C VAL A 79 -7.25 15.27 -8.51
N ARG A 80 -7.61 16.12 -9.47
CA ARG A 80 -7.99 15.67 -10.81
C ARG A 80 -6.74 15.35 -11.60
N ASP A 81 -6.73 14.21 -12.28
CA ASP A 81 -5.63 13.84 -13.16
C ASP A 81 -5.52 14.83 -14.33
N LYS A 82 -4.28 15.21 -14.66
CA LYS A 82 -3.97 16.16 -15.75
C LYS A 82 -4.28 15.57 -17.12
N LEU A 83 -4.14 14.25 -17.28
CA LEU A 83 -4.42 13.56 -18.54
C LEU A 83 -5.90 13.17 -18.67
N HIS A 84 -6.56 12.87 -17.55
CA HIS A 84 -7.96 12.48 -17.51
C HIS A 84 -8.72 13.28 -16.43
N PRO A 85 -9.23 14.49 -16.75
CA PRO A 85 -9.85 15.40 -15.76
C PRO A 85 -11.04 14.83 -14.97
N ASP A 86 -11.68 13.78 -15.48
CA ASP A 86 -12.78 13.07 -14.82
C ASP A 86 -12.30 12.08 -13.74
N LEU A 87 -11.01 11.74 -13.74
CA LEU A 87 -10.41 10.80 -12.81
C LEU A 87 -9.81 11.53 -11.61
N LEU A 88 -10.19 11.11 -10.40
CA LEU A 88 -9.55 11.55 -9.16
C LEU A 88 -8.41 10.61 -8.79
N ILE A 89 -7.25 11.20 -8.49
CA ILE A 89 -6.05 10.50 -8.04
C ILE A 89 -5.48 11.16 -6.77
N PRO A 90 -4.78 10.42 -5.92
CA PRO A 90 -3.91 11.01 -4.89
C PRO A 90 -2.81 11.86 -5.53
N ASP A 91 -2.56 13.05 -4.98
CA ASP A 91 -1.50 13.96 -5.43
C ASP A 91 -0.09 13.34 -5.41
N VAL A 92 0.18 12.38 -4.53
CA VAL A 92 1.41 11.58 -4.48
C VAL A 92 1.67 10.76 -5.75
N TYR A 93 0.67 10.59 -6.62
CA TYR A 93 0.86 9.95 -7.93
C TYR A 93 1.35 10.92 -8.99
N GLU A 94 1.13 12.23 -8.83
CA GLU A 94 1.63 13.22 -9.78
C GLU A 94 3.16 13.32 -9.75
N GLU A 95 3.75 13.19 -8.57
CA GLU A 95 5.21 13.29 -8.36
C GLU A 95 6.00 12.21 -9.13
N ASN A 96 5.37 11.08 -9.48
CA ASN A 96 5.99 9.94 -10.16
C ASN A 96 5.19 9.44 -11.39
N ALA A 97 4.39 10.30 -12.02
CA ALA A 97 3.44 9.90 -13.06
C ALA A 97 4.07 9.09 -14.21
N ALA A 98 5.26 9.47 -14.69
CA ALA A 98 5.97 8.79 -15.79
C ALA A 98 6.49 7.38 -15.39
N GLU A 99 7.02 7.25 -14.18
CA GLU A 99 7.56 5.98 -13.67
C GLU A 99 6.44 4.99 -13.36
N VAL A 100 5.35 5.47 -12.76
CA VAL A 100 4.16 4.68 -12.48
C VAL A 100 3.50 4.22 -13.78
N ALA A 101 3.32 5.09 -14.78
CA ALA A 101 2.71 4.73 -16.06
C ALA A 101 3.47 3.60 -16.78
N THR A 102 4.81 3.66 -16.74
CA THR A 102 5.69 2.62 -17.32
C THR A 102 5.54 1.28 -16.59
N LEU A 103 5.45 1.29 -15.26
CA LEU A 103 5.39 0.07 -14.43
C LEU A 103 4.05 -0.66 -14.50
N ILE A 104 2.95 0.04 -14.79
CA ILE A 104 1.62 -0.55 -14.92
C ILE A 104 1.16 -0.74 -16.36
N ASN A 105 2.07 -0.64 -17.34
CA ASN A 105 1.76 -0.68 -18.78
C ASN A 105 0.58 0.25 -19.15
N TYR A 106 0.54 1.43 -18.53
CA TYR A 106 -0.49 2.42 -18.80
C TYR A 106 -0.12 3.20 -20.05
N LYS A 107 -0.79 2.90 -21.18
CA LYS A 107 -0.72 3.76 -22.37
C LYS A 107 -1.70 4.93 -22.20
N PRO A 108 -1.26 6.18 -22.45
CA PRO A 108 -2.12 7.36 -22.38
C PRO A 108 -3.22 7.39 -23.46
N ASP A 109 -3.24 6.43 -24.40
CA ASP A 109 -4.19 6.35 -25.52
C ASP A 109 -5.42 5.46 -25.24
N GLY A 110 -5.54 4.86 -24.05
CA GLY A 110 -6.70 4.04 -23.69
C GLY A 110 -6.78 2.66 -24.36
N SER A 111 -5.77 2.25 -25.13
CA SER A 111 -5.71 0.90 -25.70
C SER A 111 -5.27 -0.13 -24.64
N LYS A 112 -6.09 -1.17 -24.44
CA LYS A 112 -5.71 -2.34 -23.63
C LYS A 112 -4.93 -3.31 -24.51
N GLU A 113 -3.63 -3.44 -24.30
CA GLU A 113 -2.90 -4.64 -24.73
C GLU A 113 -3.15 -5.74 -23.69
N GLU A 114 -3.62 -6.90 -24.14
CA GLU A 114 -3.69 -8.11 -23.30
C GLU A 114 -2.27 -8.47 -22.88
N GLY A 115 -1.98 -8.25 -21.60
CA GLY A 115 -0.62 -8.32 -21.06
C GLY A 115 0.00 -9.70 -21.22
N LEU A 116 1.16 -9.74 -21.88
CA LEU A 116 2.06 -10.86 -21.72
C LEU A 116 2.64 -10.76 -20.31
N CYS A 117 2.12 -11.56 -19.39
CA CYS A 117 2.76 -11.82 -18.11
C CYS A 117 4.08 -12.52 -18.42
N SER A 118 5.16 -11.75 -18.61
CA SER A 118 6.50 -12.29 -18.50
C SER A 118 6.72 -12.61 -17.02
N ASP A 119 6.25 -13.80 -16.64
CA ASP A 119 6.69 -14.53 -15.48
C ASP A 119 8.19 -14.80 -15.66
N GLU A 120 9.01 -13.75 -15.50
CA GLU A 120 10.42 -13.92 -15.24
C GLU A 120 10.48 -14.74 -13.96
N ARG A 121 10.65 -16.05 -14.14
CA ARG A 121 10.79 -17.06 -13.10
C ARG A 121 11.81 -16.51 -12.12
N ARG A 122 11.34 -15.85 -11.06
CA ARG A 122 12.18 -15.53 -9.91
C ARG A 122 12.66 -16.87 -9.42
N GLY A 123 13.93 -17.17 -9.72
CA GLY A 123 14.56 -18.41 -9.33
C GLY A 123 14.27 -18.62 -7.85
N ARG A 124 13.67 -19.77 -7.52
CA ARG A 124 13.38 -20.18 -6.16
C ARG A 124 14.71 -20.22 -5.42
N ARG A 125 15.08 -19.12 -4.77
CA ARG A 125 16.22 -19.10 -3.87
C ARG A 125 15.84 -20.00 -2.73
N ASN A 126 16.38 -21.22 -2.75
CA ASN A 126 16.22 -22.16 -1.68
C ASN A 126 16.93 -21.56 -0.46
N SER A 127 16.17 -20.97 0.46
CA SER A 127 16.69 -20.51 1.74
C SER A 127 16.95 -21.72 2.63
N GLY A 128 17.94 -22.54 2.24
CA GLY A 128 18.45 -23.60 3.09
C GLY A 128 18.88 -22.98 4.41
N GLY A 129 18.19 -23.34 5.49
CA GLY A 129 18.55 -22.98 6.86
C GLY A 129 17.71 -21.89 7.55
N LYS A 130 16.73 -21.25 6.89
CA LYS A 130 15.84 -20.31 7.59
C LYS A 130 14.58 -21.03 8.07
N LEU A 131 14.19 -20.80 9.34
CA LEU A 131 12.93 -21.25 9.92
C LEU A 131 11.80 -20.97 8.92
N LYS A 132 11.11 -22.03 8.47
CA LYS A 132 9.99 -21.94 7.54
C LYS A 132 8.91 -21.09 8.22
N PHE A 133 8.49 -20.00 7.57
CA PHE A 133 7.39 -19.17 8.08
C PHE A 133 6.17 -20.06 8.35
N GLN A 134 5.79 -20.19 9.62
CA GLN A 134 4.56 -20.84 10.04
C GLN A 134 3.59 -19.73 10.46
N PRO A 135 2.56 -19.45 9.65
CA PRO A 135 1.55 -18.49 10.05
C PRO A 135 0.79 -19.06 11.25
N VAL A 136 0.76 -18.30 12.34
CA VAL A 136 -0.22 -18.52 13.40
C VAL A 136 -1.55 -18.03 12.84
N LEU A 137 -2.44 -18.96 12.52
CA LEU A 137 -3.77 -18.67 11.95
C LEU A 137 -4.82 -18.42 13.03
N ASP A 138 -4.41 -18.27 14.29
CA ASP A 138 -5.33 -18.00 15.38
C ASP A 138 -6.08 -16.68 15.11
N PRO A 139 -7.41 -16.68 15.15
CA PRO A 139 -8.20 -15.47 15.00
C PRO A 139 -7.76 -14.45 16.04
N VAL A 140 -7.33 -13.26 15.58
CA VAL A 140 -7.13 -12.13 16.49
C VAL A 140 -8.52 -11.72 16.97
N LEU A 141 -8.77 -11.81 18.29
CA LEU A 141 -10.01 -11.34 18.89
C LEU A 141 -10.18 -9.84 18.52
N GLU A 142 -11.21 -9.51 17.74
CA GLU A 142 -11.57 -8.12 17.48
C GLU A 142 -12.10 -7.53 18.79
N CYS A 143 -11.28 -6.72 19.48
CA CYS A 143 -11.78 -5.81 20.48
C CYS A 143 -12.55 -4.70 19.75
N VAL A 144 -13.84 -4.92 19.50
CA VAL A 144 -14.76 -3.86 19.10
C VAL A 144 -14.87 -2.88 20.28
N GLU A 145 -14.08 -1.81 20.24
CA GLU A 145 -14.41 -0.59 20.97
C GLU A 145 -15.57 0.08 20.21
N ALA A 146 -16.77 -0.49 20.38
CA ALA A 146 -17.99 0.24 20.10
C ALA A 146 -18.17 1.27 21.22
N ALA A 147 -17.61 2.47 21.02
CA ALA A 147 -18.00 3.62 21.81
C ALA A 147 -19.44 3.98 21.44
N ALA A 148 -20.32 3.89 22.43
CA ALA A 148 -21.73 4.25 22.39
C ALA A 148 -21.94 5.77 22.31
#